data_AF-A0A4P6FCX9-F1
#
_entry.id   AF-A0A4P6FCX9-F1
#
_cell.length_a   1.000
_cell.length_b   1.000
_cell.length_c   1.000
_cell.angle_alpha   90.00
_cell.angle_beta   90.00
_cell.angle_gamma   90.00
#
_symmetry.space_group_name_H-M   'P 1'
#
loop_
_entity.id
_entity.type
_entity.pdbx_description
1 polymer ?
#
loop_
_entity_poly.entity_id
_entity_poly.type
_entity_poly.pdbx_seq_one_letter_code
_entity_poly.pdbx_strand_id
1 'polypeptide(L)'
;MARRPRRAAQVPARRAAASRRRSGRGRPRGIRRARHPRAPHRPPLGRGRRRAGPLRDHRERSTCAHSRLQLDPRRPVRGRGDRCAARAAARSGGRRRREPAPRLGRGVFASEAFLDGCDERGLLVWQDFLFACAAYREDADVADLVRREAEQAVERLSNHPSVAVWCGGNETVMGRQGWNWTDIVGDQPWGAGYYTDLLPSIVAELDPTRPYVANSPWGGSLDADANDPTRGPSHLWDEWNERDFANYRTHDPVFVSEMGWCGAPAWSTLRRVVTSGELGPENPEVVHHLRAIGGLHNLARGIQPHFPVQRTPEGWHFATQLVQARAMTAGVEWLRSRGGCSGVVVWQLNDCWPVLSWAAVDADGIEKPLWHAMRRSFADLLVTVQPLAPGGPLDPTGPGGLEIVVVNDGADDRRVPLAVRRVDFDGRTLASADLVVDVASDGTARLTLDDALAAPGDPSRELLVVDSAAGRALWAYRTDRMSGLAAASPAIAVDLDEGALRVTATADVLVRDLTLLADLLGEAVGVEPNALRVDGALATLLPGERAEFRVTRRDGVSIAEVVPDAVVRAALRSANDLV
;
A
#
# COMPACT_ATOMS: atom_id res chain seq x y z
N MET A 1 -59.24 2.56 -10.80
CA MET A 1 -60.34 3.15 -10.01
C MET A 1 -59.73 4.14 -9.01
N ALA A 2 -60.20 5.40 -9.03
CA ALA A 2 -59.99 6.54 -8.10
C ALA A 2 -58.55 6.90 -7.62
N ARG A 3 -57.88 7.96 -8.11
CA ARG A 3 -58.05 9.43 -7.89
C ARG A 3 -57.58 9.99 -6.53
N ARG A 4 -56.33 10.48 -6.52
CA ARG A 4 -55.86 11.87 -6.29
C ARG A 4 -56.05 12.59 -4.92
N PRO A 5 -55.27 13.69 -4.65
CA PRO A 5 -54.60 14.03 -3.38
C PRO A 5 -55.07 15.39 -2.79
N ARG A 6 -54.35 15.96 -1.80
CA ARG A 6 -54.22 17.40 -1.38
C ARG A 6 -53.48 17.45 -0.02
N ARG A 7 -52.75 18.48 0.45
CA ARG A 7 -52.64 19.91 0.09
C ARG A 7 -51.41 20.52 0.81
N ALA A 8 -50.80 21.52 0.18
CA ALA A 8 -49.91 22.49 0.81
C ALA A 8 -50.70 23.55 1.60
N ALA A 9 -50.07 24.19 2.58
CA ALA A 9 -50.46 25.49 3.10
C ALA A 9 -49.22 26.32 3.50
N GLN A 10 -49.22 27.57 3.05
CA GLN A 10 -48.21 28.62 3.21
C GLN A 10 -48.67 29.63 4.28
N VAL A 11 -47.69 30.20 5.04
CA VAL A 11 -47.53 31.64 5.42
C VAL A 11 -48.52 32.17 6.51
N PRO A 12 -48.12 33.00 7.52
CA PRO A 12 -47.49 34.31 7.27
C PRO A 12 -46.42 34.87 8.23
N ALA A 13 -45.73 35.87 7.67
CA ALA A 13 -44.75 36.76 8.28
C ALA A 13 -45.35 37.79 9.27
N ARG A 14 -44.51 38.28 10.21
CA ARG A 14 -44.67 39.58 10.87
C ARG A 14 -43.34 40.31 10.99
N ARG A 15 -43.39 41.62 10.66
CA ARG A 15 -42.36 42.66 10.73
C ARG A 15 -42.20 43.25 12.15
N ALA A 16 -41.01 43.81 12.44
CA ALA A 16 -40.72 45.14 13.06
C ALA A 16 -39.35 45.07 13.78
N ALA A 17 -38.27 45.69 13.30
CA ALA A 17 -37.87 47.11 13.41
C ALA A 17 -37.58 47.58 14.86
N ALA A 18 -36.31 47.87 15.19
CA ALA A 18 -35.84 49.18 15.69
C ALA A 18 -34.38 49.18 16.22
N SER A 19 -33.64 50.15 15.72
CA SER A 19 -32.40 50.82 16.16
C SER A 19 -31.94 50.73 17.63
N ARG A 20 -30.61 50.79 17.87
CA ARG A 20 -29.92 51.98 18.43
C ARG A 20 -28.39 51.84 18.50
N ARG A 21 -27.73 52.99 18.32
CA ARG A 21 -26.28 53.29 18.30
C ARG A 21 -25.65 53.33 19.70
N ARG A 22 -24.33 53.14 19.78
CA ARG A 22 -23.27 53.96 20.47
C ARG A 22 -21.99 53.12 20.61
N SER A 23 -20.91 53.38 19.87
CA SER A 23 -19.81 54.34 20.10
C SER A 23 -19.06 54.19 21.43
N GLY A 24 -17.77 53.87 21.37
CA GLY A 24 -16.85 53.96 22.52
C GLY A 24 -15.41 53.56 22.17
N ARG A 25 -14.62 54.54 21.70
CA ARG A 25 -13.14 54.46 21.58
C ARG A 25 -12.49 54.44 22.97
N GLY A 26 -11.35 53.75 23.12
CA GLY A 26 -10.50 53.91 24.31
C GLY A 26 -9.26 53.01 24.37
N ARG A 27 -8.19 53.38 23.65
CA ARG A 27 -6.77 53.23 24.06
C ARG A 27 -6.28 54.65 24.38
N PRO A 28 -5.29 54.92 25.28
CA PRO A 28 -3.90 54.48 25.06
C PRO A 28 -2.94 54.42 26.29
N ARG A 29 -1.64 54.16 25.98
CA ARG A 29 -0.38 54.40 26.75
C ARG A 29 0.08 53.22 27.64
N GLY A 30 1.34 52.82 27.71
CA GLY A 30 2.59 53.26 27.06
C GLY A 30 3.82 52.74 27.83
N ILE A 31 4.82 52.25 27.07
CA ILE A 31 6.29 52.36 27.26
C ILE A 31 6.95 51.72 28.52
N ARG A 32 7.88 50.77 28.31
CA ARG A 32 9.33 50.92 28.64
C ARG A 32 10.21 49.77 28.11
N ARG A 33 11.33 50.16 27.49
CA ARG A 33 12.49 49.35 27.07
C ARG A 33 13.47 49.13 28.23
N ALA A 34 14.15 47.98 28.26
CA ALA A 34 15.53 47.80 28.77
C ALA A 34 16.08 46.44 28.25
N ARG A 35 16.98 46.43 27.26
CA ARG A 35 18.46 46.32 27.34
C ARG A 35 18.99 44.98 27.92
N HIS A 36 19.62 44.20 27.04
CA HIS A 36 20.58 43.10 27.30
C HIS A 36 21.76 43.53 28.20
N PRO A 37 22.41 42.56 28.85
CA PRO A 37 23.81 42.29 28.48
C PRO A 37 24.21 40.79 28.45
N ARG A 38 24.93 40.45 27.38
CA ARG A 38 26.16 39.61 27.27
C ARG A 38 26.29 38.28 28.04
N ALA A 39 26.50 37.23 27.23
CA ALA A 39 27.17 35.98 27.59
C ALA A 39 28.65 36.17 27.97
N PRO A 40 29.25 35.17 28.65
CA PRO A 40 30.63 34.81 28.38
C PRO A 40 30.90 33.29 28.22
N HIS A 41 31.67 32.99 27.17
CA HIS A 41 32.79 32.03 27.09
C HIS A 41 32.57 30.50 27.15
N ARG A 42 32.79 29.88 25.99
CA ARG A 42 33.32 28.51 25.80
C ARG A 42 34.79 28.41 26.22
N PRO A 43 35.24 27.26 26.78
CA PRO A 43 36.62 26.78 26.73
C PRO A 43 36.81 25.63 25.70
N PRO A 44 38.06 25.24 25.38
CA PRO A 44 38.46 24.78 24.04
C PRO A 44 38.39 23.25 23.81
N LEU A 45 38.38 22.91 22.52
CA LEU A 45 38.47 21.56 21.94
C LEU A 45 39.78 20.86 22.33
N GLY A 46 39.69 19.80 23.13
CA GLY A 46 40.76 18.84 23.36
C GLY A 46 40.68 17.67 22.38
N ARG A 47 41.70 17.50 21.54
CA ARG A 47 41.88 16.34 20.64
C ARG A 47 42.16 15.08 21.46
N GLY A 48 41.16 14.20 21.59
CA GLY A 48 41.32 12.85 22.11
C GLY A 48 41.01 11.81 21.04
N ARG A 49 42.05 11.16 20.49
CA ARG A 49 41.91 9.94 19.67
C ARG A 49 41.28 8.84 20.54
N ARG A 50 40.00 8.52 20.34
CA ARG A 50 39.37 7.31 20.90
C ARG A 50 39.37 6.21 19.84
N ARG A 51 40.07 5.12 20.15
CA ARG A 51 40.04 3.85 19.41
C ARG A 51 38.61 3.32 19.41
N ALA A 52 38.12 2.89 18.25
CA ALA A 52 36.83 2.24 18.07
C ALA A 52 36.83 0.90 18.83
N GLY A 53 35.98 0.80 19.86
CA GLY A 53 35.51 -0.47 20.40
C GLY A 53 34.24 -0.92 19.66
N PRO A 54 33.89 -2.22 19.70
CA PRO A 54 32.75 -2.75 18.95
C PRO A 54 31.44 -2.10 19.40
N LEU A 55 30.69 -1.57 18.44
CA LEU A 55 29.38 -0.95 18.61
C LEU A 55 28.41 -1.91 19.30
N ARG A 56 27.79 -1.44 20.39
CA ARG A 56 26.67 -2.12 21.05
C ARG A 56 25.41 -1.87 20.25
N ASP A 57 24.80 -2.98 19.81
CA ASP A 57 23.60 -3.09 18.97
C ASP A 57 22.36 -2.62 19.76
N HIS A 58 21.88 -1.40 19.51
CA HIS A 58 20.60 -0.89 20.03
C HIS A 58 19.51 -1.12 18.97
N ARG A 59 18.71 -2.20 19.14
CA ARG A 59 17.61 -2.56 18.24
C ARG A 59 16.27 -2.05 18.75
N GLU A 60 15.74 -1.00 18.14
CA GLU A 60 14.39 -0.50 18.42
C GLU A 60 13.31 -1.32 17.68
N ARG A 61 12.05 -1.12 18.06
CA ARG A 61 10.87 -1.78 17.47
C ARG A 61 10.44 -0.93 16.27
N SER A 62 9.91 -1.54 15.20
CA SER A 62 9.31 -0.79 14.09
C SER A 62 8.23 0.14 14.62
N THR A 63 8.50 1.44 14.61
CA THR A 63 7.51 2.49 14.73
C THR A 63 6.85 2.64 13.35
N CYS A 64 5.52 2.83 13.32
CA CYS A 64 4.87 3.40 12.14
C CYS A 64 5.36 4.85 11.99
N ALA A 65 6.52 5.04 11.36
CA ALA A 65 6.89 6.35 10.84
C ALA A 65 5.91 6.69 9.71
N HIS A 66 5.33 7.90 9.71
CA HIS A 66 4.46 8.40 8.63
C HIS A 66 5.30 8.83 7.41
N SER A 67 6.34 8.06 7.12
CA SER A 67 7.18 8.21 5.96
C SER A 67 6.57 7.37 4.85
N ARG A 68 5.94 8.02 3.88
CA ARG A 68 5.57 7.35 2.63
C ARG A 68 6.87 7.10 1.88
N LEU A 69 7.20 5.82 1.74
CA LEU A 69 8.42 5.37 1.08
C LEU A 69 8.15 5.27 -0.43
N GLN A 70 8.94 5.99 -1.23
CA GLN A 70 8.92 5.91 -2.68
C GLN A 70 10.31 5.49 -3.17
N LEU A 71 10.38 4.62 -4.18
CA LEU A 71 11.64 4.30 -4.84
C LEU A 71 12.00 5.44 -5.82
N ASP A 72 13.26 5.90 -5.80
CA ASP A 72 13.78 6.85 -6.80
C ASP A 72 14.19 6.08 -8.08
N PRO A 73 13.53 6.30 -9.24
CA PRO A 73 13.93 5.66 -10.50
C PRO A 73 15.24 6.24 -11.09
N ARG A 74 15.75 7.39 -10.60
CA ARG A 74 16.83 8.15 -11.27
C ARG A 74 18.25 7.81 -10.82
N ARG A 75 18.46 6.88 -9.89
CA ARG A 75 19.80 6.48 -9.44
C ARG A 75 20.05 4.98 -9.60
N PRO A 76 20.95 4.56 -10.52
CA PRO A 76 21.37 3.18 -10.60
C PRO A 76 22.20 2.82 -9.35
N VAL A 77 21.60 2.06 -8.42
CA VAL A 77 22.38 1.30 -7.44
C VAL A 77 23.10 0.20 -8.21
N ARG A 78 24.36 0.45 -8.58
CA ARG A 78 25.24 -0.56 -9.16
C ARG A 78 25.43 -1.70 -8.16
N GLY A 79 24.64 -2.76 -8.29
CA GLY A 79 24.83 -3.99 -7.54
C GLY A 79 23.62 -4.92 -7.53
N ARG A 80 23.62 -5.91 -8.43
CA ARG A 80 22.81 -7.15 -8.43
C ARG A 80 21.36 -6.98 -7.97
N GLY A 81 20.46 -6.81 -8.95
CA GLY A 81 19.01 -6.87 -8.79
C GLY A 81 18.60 -8.07 -7.95
N ASP A 82 18.05 -7.78 -6.76
CA ASP A 82 17.29 -8.66 -5.85
C ASP A 82 17.13 -8.07 -4.44
N ARG A 83 17.63 -6.86 -4.15
CA ARG A 83 17.87 -6.45 -2.74
C ARG A 83 17.18 -5.18 -2.23
N CYS A 84 16.45 -4.41 -3.05
CA CYS A 84 15.91 -3.11 -2.58
C CYS A 84 14.50 -3.16 -1.96
N ALA A 85 13.64 -4.12 -2.31
CA ALA A 85 12.37 -4.30 -1.60
C ALA A 85 12.56 -5.00 -0.23
N ALA A 86 13.36 -6.07 -0.16
CA ALA A 86 13.29 -7.06 0.93
C ALA A 86 14.14 -6.81 2.20
N ARG A 87 14.69 -5.61 2.44
CA ARG A 87 15.67 -5.41 3.54
C ARG A 87 15.33 -4.36 4.60
N ALA A 88 14.19 -3.66 4.52
CA ALA A 88 13.75 -2.76 5.59
C ALA A 88 13.17 -3.52 6.81
N ALA A 89 12.60 -4.73 6.63
CA ALA A 89 11.99 -5.51 7.71
C ALA A 89 12.92 -6.56 8.37
N ALA A 90 14.05 -6.93 7.76
CA ALA A 90 14.76 -8.17 8.08
C ALA A 90 15.82 -8.12 9.22
N ARG A 91 15.89 -7.07 10.06
CA ARG A 91 16.91 -6.97 11.14
C ARG A 91 16.39 -6.94 12.58
N SER A 92 15.10 -7.15 12.82
CA SER A 92 14.49 -7.08 14.17
C SER A 92 14.62 -8.37 15.01
N GLY A 93 15.19 -9.47 14.49
CA GLY A 93 15.28 -10.78 15.18
C GLY A 93 16.46 -10.93 16.15
N GLY A 94 16.19 -10.79 17.45
CA GLY A 94 17.09 -11.13 18.56
C GLY A 94 16.37 -11.04 19.91
N ARG A 95 16.53 -12.06 20.77
CA ARG A 95 15.82 -12.28 22.06
C ARG A 95 15.54 -10.99 22.86
N ARG A 96 14.29 -10.72 23.24
CA ARG A 96 13.87 -9.51 24.01
C ARG A 96 13.23 -9.83 25.36
N ARG A 97 13.62 -9.09 26.41
CA ARG A 97 12.88 -8.92 27.67
C ARG A 97 11.74 -7.90 27.48
N ARG A 98 10.64 -8.10 28.22
CA ARG A 98 9.37 -7.34 28.13
C ARG A 98 9.47 -6.00 28.88
N GLU A 99 9.29 -4.89 28.16
CA GLU A 99 8.94 -3.57 28.72
C GLU A 99 7.74 -2.97 27.96
N PRO A 100 6.88 -2.15 28.62
CA PRO A 100 5.59 -1.69 28.09
C PRO A 100 5.73 -0.66 26.97
N ALA A 101 4.87 -0.73 25.95
CA ALA A 101 4.86 0.16 24.79
C ALA A 101 4.14 1.51 25.06
N PRO A 102 4.61 2.66 24.50
CA PRO A 102 3.82 3.88 24.44
C PRO A 102 2.64 3.73 23.46
N ARG A 103 1.51 4.33 23.79
CA ARG A 103 0.24 4.26 23.03
C ARG A 103 0.41 4.81 21.60
N LEU A 104 -0.02 4.02 20.62
CA LEU A 104 0.01 4.30 19.19
C LEU A 104 -1.24 5.06 18.73
N GLY A 105 -1.03 6.11 17.94
CA GLY A 105 -2.05 6.76 17.12
C GLY A 105 -1.40 7.89 16.31
N ARG A 106 -1.35 7.74 14.98
CA ARG A 106 -0.97 8.79 14.00
C ARG A 106 0.52 9.16 13.88
N GLY A 107 1.40 8.25 14.24
CA GLY A 107 2.83 8.29 13.86
C GLY A 107 3.76 9.00 14.82
N VAL A 108 5.05 8.97 14.46
CA VAL A 108 6.13 9.77 15.04
C VAL A 108 7.05 10.21 13.90
N PHE A 109 7.80 11.31 14.08
CA PHE A 109 8.89 11.60 13.17
C PHE A 109 9.86 10.42 13.10
N ALA A 110 10.38 10.17 11.90
CA ALA A 110 11.33 9.08 11.70
C ALA A 110 12.55 9.20 12.64
N SER A 111 13.06 8.04 13.06
CA SER A 111 14.34 7.97 13.75
C SER A 111 15.49 8.08 12.74
N GLU A 112 16.66 8.49 13.21
CA GLU A 112 17.88 8.58 12.39
C GLU A 112 18.22 7.22 11.81
N ALA A 113 18.09 6.15 12.58
CA ALA A 113 18.34 4.79 12.10
C ALA A 113 17.43 4.36 10.95
N PHE A 114 16.18 4.85 10.92
CA PHE A 114 15.27 4.61 9.79
C PHE A 114 15.74 5.37 8.55
N LEU A 115 16.07 6.66 8.68
CA LEU A 115 16.51 7.49 7.56
C LEU A 115 17.89 7.09 7.04
N ASP A 116 18.84 6.74 7.91
CA ASP A 116 20.11 6.12 7.52
C ASP A 116 19.88 4.87 6.67
N GLY A 117 18.91 4.04 7.08
CA GLY A 117 18.50 2.86 6.32
C GLY A 117 17.96 3.21 4.93
N CYS A 118 17.20 4.29 4.82
CA CYS A 118 16.66 4.80 3.57
C CYS A 118 17.75 5.39 2.68
N ASP A 119 18.66 6.20 3.26
CA ASP A 119 19.81 6.80 2.59
C ASP A 119 20.70 5.74 1.95
N GLU A 120 21.03 4.67 2.70
CA GLU A 120 21.85 3.55 2.23
C GLU A 120 21.21 2.79 1.06
N ARG A 121 19.87 2.79 0.97
CA ARG A 121 19.10 1.96 0.02
C ARG A 121 18.54 2.76 -1.15
N GLY A 122 18.65 4.09 -1.13
CA GLY A 122 18.03 4.96 -2.12
C GLY A 122 16.50 4.95 -2.03
N LEU A 123 15.95 4.82 -0.82
CA LEU A 123 14.50 4.93 -0.58
C LEU A 123 14.19 6.40 -0.26
N LEU A 124 13.34 7.02 -1.07
CA LEU A 124 12.86 8.38 -0.82
C LEU A 124 11.78 8.36 0.26
N VAL A 125 11.78 9.42 1.06
CA VAL A 125 10.88 9.64 2.17
C VAL A 125 10.10 10.92 1.90
N TRP A 126 8.80 10.76 1.71
CA TRP A 126 7.82 11.82 1.85
C TRP A 126 7.49 11.93 3.34
N GLN A 127 7.87 13.05 3.96
CA GLN A 127 7.77 13.28 5.39
C GLN A 127 6.61 14.20 5.72
N ASP A 128 5.54 13.62 6.28
CA ASP A 128 4.45 14.39 6.86
C ASP A 128 4.87 15.02 8.19
N PHE A 129 4.42 16.24 8.46
CA PHE A 129 4.27 16.73 9.84
C PHE A 129 3.12 15.97 10.52
N LEU A 130 3.15 15.91 11.86
CA LEU A 130 2.28 15.01 12.64
C LEU A 130 0.83 15.50 12.80
N PHE A 131 0.21 15.90 11.68
CA PHE A 131 -1.19 16.30 11.56
C PHE A 131 -1.94 15.31 10.68
N ALA A 132 -3.03 14.72 11.17
CA ALA A 132 -3.78 13.72 10.41
C ALA A 132 -5.26 13.63 10.84
N CYS A 133 -6.16 13.83 9.86
CA CYS A 133 -7.59 13.54 9.96
C CYS A 133 -8.32 14.20 11.16
N ALA A 134 -7.83 15.34 11.66
CA ALA A 134 -8.43 16.07 12.77
C ALA A 134 -8.31 17.59 12.58
N ALA A 135 -9.19 18.33 13.24
CA ALA A 135 -9.08 19.79 13.35
C ALA A 135 -8.16 20.15 14.52
N TYR A 136 -7.24 21.08 14.29
CA TYR A 136 -6.23 21.49 15.27
C TYR A 136 -6.42 22.94 15.70
N ARG A 137 -6.22 23.19 16.99
CA ARG A 137 -6.29 24.54 17.56
C ARG A 137 -5.09 25.37 17.13
N GLU A 138 -5.30 26.67 16.92
CA GLU A 138 -4.30 27.63 16.47
C GLU A 138 -4.07 28.75 17.51
N ASP A 139 -4.39 28.48 18.77
CA ASP A 139 -4.06 29.38 19.89
C ASP A 139 -2.55 29.57 20.01
N ALA A 140 -2.09 30.75 20.45
CA ALA A 140 -0.68 31.11 20.43
C ALA A 140 0.24 30.15 21.19
N ASP A 141 -0.23 29.57 22.31
CA ASP A 141 0.52 28.58 23.09
C ASP A 141 0.67 27.25 22.35
N VAL A 142 -0.38 26.79 21.66
CA VAL A 142 -0.33 25.58 20.82
C VAL A 142 0.51 25.82 19.56
N ALA A 143 0.34 26.97 18.92
CA ALA A 143 1.11 27.35 17.73
C ALA A 143 2.62 27.44 18.04
N ASP A 144 2.99 27.96 19.22
CA ASP A 144 4.39 27.98 19.69
C ASP A 144 4.94 26.57 19.93
N LEU A 145 4.11 25.62 20.40
CA LEU A 145 4.51 24.22 20.54
C LEU A 145 4.74 23.57 19.17
N VAL A 146 3.80 23.74 18.24
CA VAL A 146 3.90 23.23 16.86
C VAL A 146 5.15 23.78 16.18
N ARG A 147 5.39 25.09 16.30
CA ARG A 147 6.59 25.74 15.75
C ARG A 147 7.86 25.07 16.24
N ARG A 148 8.02 24.91 17.55
CA ARG A 148 9.22 24.32 18.15
C ARG A 148 9.42 22.87 17.73
N GLU A 149 8.35 22.09 17.69
CA GLU A 149 8.39 20.70 17.23
C GLU A 149 8.81 20.63 15.76
N ALA A 150 8.23 21.47 14.90
CA ALA A 150 8.54 21.51 13.49
C ALA A 150 9.98 21.97 13.22
N GLU A 151 10.46 23.03 13.88
CA GLU A 151 11.85 23.49 13.79
C GLU A 151 12.82 22.37 14.18
N GLN A 152 12.58 21.70 15.31
CA GLN A 152 13.41 20.57 15.76
C GLN A 152 13.39 19.40 14.78
N ALA A 153 12.23 19.08 14.20
CA ALA A 153 12.12 18.01 13.22
C ALA A 153 12.88 18.36 11.92
N VAL A 154 12.70 19.56 11.37
CA VAL A 154 13.38 19.95 10.13
C VAL A 154 14.89 20.04 10.32
N GLU A 155 15.37 20.65 11.40
CA GLU A 155 16.81 20.69 11.72
C GLU A 155 17.43 19.29 11.82
N ARG A 156 16.70 18.35 12.44
CA ARG A 156 17.18 16.98 12.66
C ARG A 156 17.19 16.16 11.38
N LEU A 157 16.13 16.25 10.56
CA LEU A 157 15.91 15.34 9.43
C LEU A 157 16.46 15.85 8.09
N SER A 158 16.64 17.17 7.92
CA SER A 158 17.05 17.78 6.63
C SER A 158 18.42 17.32 6.11
N ASN A 159 19.28 16.76 6.96
CA ASN A 159 20.59 16.22 6.56
C ASN A 159 20.49 14.86 5.84
N HIS A 160 19.33 14.20 5.87
CA HIS A 160 19.13 12.92 5.22
C HIS A 160 18.73 13.10 3.75
N PRO A 161 19.54 12.64 2.77
CA PRO A 161 19.20 12.74 1.36
C PRO A 161 17.96 11.94 0.95
N SER A 162 17.55 10.94 1.75
CA SER A 162 16.30 10.22 1.54
C SER A 162 15.06 11.09 1.73
N VAL A 163 15.09 12.10 2.61
CA VAL A 163 13.96 13.04 2.74
C VAL A 163 13.83 13.78 1.41
N ALA A 164 12.70 13.61 0.73
CA ALA A 164 12.49 14.11 -0.62
C ALA A 164 11.41 15.20 -0.69
N VAL A 165 10.40 15.11 0.17
CA VAL A 165 9.26 16.04 0.21
C VAL A 165 8.85 16.24 1.67
N TRP A 166 8.53 17.48 2.03
CA TRP A 166 7.85 17.81 3.28
C TRP A 166 6.35 18.01 3.04
N CYS A 167 5.50 17.46 3.89
CA CYS A 167 4.04 17.56 3.74
C CYS A 167 3.38 18.05 5.03
N GLY A 168 2.50 19.05 4.93
CA GLY A 168 1.90 19.70 6.09
C GLY A 168 0.98 18.82 6.92
N GLY A 169 0.31 17.84 6.31
CA GLY A 169 -0.54 16.90 7.03
C GLY A 169 -1.32 15.97 6.11
N ASN A 170 -1.97 14.99 6.73
CA ASN A 170 -2.77 13.97 6.07
C ASN A 170 -4.27 14.26 6.20
N GLU A 171 -4.94 14.42 5.06
CA GLU A 171 -6.40 14.50 4.91
C GLU A 171 -7.09 15.58 5.76
N THR A 172 -6.37 16.59 6.23
CA THR A 172 -6.99 17.65 7.05
C THR A 172 -7.80 18.61 6.18
N VAL A 173 -7.32 18.90 4.96
CA VAL A 173 -8.06 19.71 3.98
C VAL A 173 -9.27 18.94 3.46
N MET A 174 -9.07 17.67 3.09
CA MET A 174 -10.17 16.79 2.68
C MET A 174 -11.20 16.62 3.79
N GLY A 175 -10.77 16.45 5.04
CA GLY A 175 -11.66 16.38 6.20
C GLY A 175 -12.47 17.66 6.41
N ARG A 176 -11.83 18.83 6.23
CA ARG A 176 -12.53 20.12 6.27
C ARG A 176 -13.61 20.24 5.20
N GLN A 177 -13.34 19.74 3.99
CA GLN A 177 -14.24 19.84 2.84
C GLN A 177 -15.37 18.79 2.85
N GLY A 178 -15.08 17.55 3.30
CA GLY A 178 -15.95 16.39 3.07
C GLY A 178 -16.47 15.67 4.31
N TRP A 179 -15.95 15.93 5.53
CA TRP A 179 -16.29 15.15 6.74
C TRP A 179 -17.13 15.93 7.75
N ASN A 180 -17.94 16.87 7.26
CA ASN A 180 -18.85 17.70 8.05
C ASN A 180 -18.18 18.56 9.13
N TRP A 181 -16.88 18.86 9.01
CA TRP A 181 -16.18 19.67 10.00
C TRP A 181 -16.75 21.07 10.12
N THR A 182 -17.15 21.70 9.00
CA THR A 182 -17.74 23.05 9.03
C THR A 182 -18.98 23.12 9.95
N ASP A 183 -19.78 22.06 10.04
CA ASP A 183 -20.92 22.00 10.97
C ASP A 183 -20.49 21.75 12.42
N ILE A 184 -19.41 20.99 12.63
CA ILE A 184 -18.91 20.58 13.96
C ILE A 184 -18.11 21.70 14.63
N VAL A 185 -17.19 22.33 13.89
CA VAL A 185 -16.26 23.34 14.41
C VAL A 185 -16.64 24.78 14.03
N GLY A 186 -17.52 24.98 13.04
CA GLY A 186 -17.94 26.32 12.60
C GLY A 186 -16.76 27.17 12.10
N ASP A 187 -16.70 28.41 12.57
CA ASP A 187 -15.65 29.38 12.24
C ASP A 187 -14.37 29.22 13.09
N GLN A 188 -14.29 28.20 13.94
CA GLN A 188 -13.08 27.97 14.75
C GLN A 188 -11.89 27.60 13.85
N PRO A 189 -10.66 27.96 14.27
CA PRO A 189 -9.44 27.47 13.61
C PRO A 189 -9.38 25.95 13.60
N TRP A 190 -8.82 25.38 12.54
CA TRP A 190 -8.73 23.93 12.33
C TRP A 190 -7.32 23.46 11.93
N GLY A 191 -6.35 24.36 11.92
CA GLY A 191 -4.96 24.09 11.55
C GLY A 191 -4.56 24.63 10.19
N ALA A 192 -5.44 25.35 9.49
CA ALA A 192 -5.17 25.83 8.13
C ALA A 192 -3.88 26.65 8.05
N GLY A 193 -3.68 27.57 9.00
CA GLY A 193 -2.48 28.41 9.07
C GLY A 193 -1.21 27.62 9.38
N TYR A 194 -1.32 26.43 9.97
CA TYR A 194 -0.16 25.54 10.08
C TYR A 194 0.31 25.06 8.72
N TYR A 195 -0.62 24.58 7.90
CA TYR A 195 -0.34 23.96 6.60
C TYR A 195 0.01 24.97 5.51
N THR A 196 -0.58 26.16 5.55
CA THR A 196 -0.40 27.17 4.49
C THR A 196 0.65 28.22 4.81
N ASP A 197 0.93 28.47 6.10
CA ASP A 197 1.82 29.56 6.52
C ASP A 197 2.99 29.10 7.41
N LEU A 198 2.71 28.51 8.57
CA LEU A 198 3.75 28.22 9.58
C LEU A 198 4.76 27.19 9.09
N LEU A 199 4.30 25.98 8.74
CA LEU A 199 5.16 24.87 8.33
C LEU A 199 5.95 25.17 7.04
N PRO A 200 5.34 25.71 5.95
CA PRO A 200 6.12 26.05 4.77
C PRO A 200 7.16 27.14 5.05
N SER A 201 6.89 28.10 5.96
CA SER A 201 7.89 29.11 6.33
C SER A 201 9.10 28.50 7.04
N ILE A 202 8.88 27.51 7.92
CA ILE A 202 9.95 26.79 8.62
C ILE A 202 10.79 25.97 7.64
N VAL A 203 10.14 25.26 6.72
CA VAL A 203 10.85 24.48 5.68
C VAL A 203 11.65 25.42 4.76
N ALA A 204 11.08 26.55 4.34
CA ALA A 204 11.79 27.52 3.52
C ALA A 204 13.01 28.15 4.22
N GLU A 205 13.00 28.25 5.54
CA GLU A 205 14.14 28.76 6.32
C GLU A 205 15.21 27.68 6.56
N LEU A 206 14.80 26.49 6.99
CA LEU A 206 15.71 25.46 7.52
C LEU A 206 16.09 24.40 6.48
N ASP A 207 15.26 24.16 5.47
CA ASP A 207 15.51 23.19 4.40
C ASP A 207 15.01 23.71 3.02
N PRO A 208 15.56 24.83 2.52
CA PRO A 208 15.09 25.50 1.30
C PRO A 208 15.29 24.68 0.01
N THR A 209 15.94 23.51 0.09
CA THR A 209 16.30 22.70 -1.08
C THR A 209 15.23 21.69 -1.48
N ARG A 210 14.25 21.45 -0.61
CA ARG A 210 13.22 20.42 -0.82
C ARG A 210 11.83 21.04 -1.01
N PRO A 211 10.97 20.42 -1.84
CA PRO A 211 9.60 20.88 -2.02
C PRO A 211 8.74 20.65 -0.78
N TYR A 212 7.73 21.50 -0.64
CA TYR A 212 6.69 21.41 0.39
C TYR A 212 5.31 21.27 -0.25
N VAL A 213 4.48 20.37 0.28
CA VAL A 213 3.06 20.20 -0.07
C VAL A 213 2.21 20.48 1.18
N ALA A 214 1.18 21.32 1.08
CA ALA A 214 0.42 21.71 2.27
C ALA A 214 -0.38 20.54 2.90
N ASN A 215 -0.84 19.60 2.09
CA ASN A 215 -1.59 18.45 2.57
C ASN A 215 -1.45 17.26 1.63
N SER A 216 -1.92 16.11 2.08
CA SER A 216 -2.18 14.98 1.19
C SER A 216 -3.56 14.40 1.48
N PRO A 217 -4.49 14.40 0.51
CA PRO A 217 -4.36 14.91 -0.86
C PRO A 217 -4.35 16.46 -0.92
N TRP A 218 -3.93 17.05 -2.04
CA TRP A 218 -3.86 18.52 -2.18
C TRP A 218 -4.09 19.06 -3.60
N GLY A 219 -5.21 19.79 -3.76
CA GLY A 219 -5.61 20.47 -5.00
C GLY A 219 -4.92 21.81 -5.30
N GLY A 220 -3.86 22.18 -4.57
CA GLY A 220 -3.11 23.43 -4.80
C GLY A 220 -3.60 24.65 -4.00
N SER A 221 -4.81 24.62 -3.44
CA SER A 221 -5.34 25.66 -2.56
C SER A 221 -6.44 25.12 -1.64
N LEU A 222 -6.81 25.85 -0.58
CA LEU A 222 -7.87 25.44 0.33
C LEU A 222 -9.28 25.44 -0.30
N ASP A 223 -9.47 26.24 -1.36
CA ASP A 223 -10.76 26.37 -2.07
C ASP A 223 -10.89 25.36 -3.23
N ALA A 224 -9.78 24.74 -3.65
CA ALA A 224 -9.80 23.69 -4.66
C ALA A 224 -10.22 22.36 -4.01
N ASP A 225 -10.84 21.47 -4.80
CA ASP A 225 -11.07 20.09 -4.37
C ASP A 225 -9.73 19.47 -3.95
N ALA A 226 -9.62 19.06 -2.69
CA ALA A 226 -8.41 18.48 -2.14
C ALA A 226 -7.96 17.25 -2.95
N ASN A 227 -8.90 16.51 -3.53
CA ASN A 227 -8.64 15.25 -4.23
C ASN A 227 -8.80 15.38 -5.77
N ASP A 228 -8.66 16.57 -6.33
CA ASP A 228 -8.70 16.80 -7.78
C ASP A 228 -7.64 15.90 -8.49
N PRO A 229 -8.05 15.01 -9.40
CA PRO A 229 -7.11 14.06 -10.03
C PRO A 229 -6.11 14.75 -10.97
N THR A 230 -6.39 15.97 -11.42
CA THR A 230 -5.56 16.68 -12.41
C THR A 230 -4.41 17.46 -11.80
N ARG A 231 -4.31 17.52 -10.46
CA ARG A 231 -3.33 18.35 -9.76
C ARG A 231 -2.97 17.75 -8.39
N GLY A 232 -1.67 17.74 -8.08
CA GLY A 232 -1.18 17.31 -6.77
C GLY A 232 -1.46 15.82 -6.45
N PRO A 233 -1.21 15.41 -5.20
CA PRO A 233 -1.45 14.03 -4.77
C PRO A 233 -2.94 13.75 -4.56
N SER A 234 -3.38 12.55 -4.94
CA SER A 234 -4.73 12.02 -4.74
C SER A 234 -4.75 10.77 -3.85
N HIS A 235 -5.85 10.59 -3.12
CA HIS A 235 -6.17 9.42 -2.32
C HIS A 235 -7.33 8.65 -2.97
N LEU A 236 -7.12 7.39 -3.35
CA LEU A 236 -8.12 6.52 -3.98
C LEU A 236 -8.69 5.55 -2.93
N TRP A 237 -9.82 5.94 -2.33
CA TRP A 237 -10.48 5.20 -1.27
C TRP A 237 -11.85 4.64 -1.63
N ASP A 238 -12.43 5.06 -2.76
CA ASP A 238 -13.74 4.63 -3.23
C ASP A 238 -13.82 3.12 -3.40
N GLU A 239 -12.75 2.48 -3.88
CA GLU A 239 -12.68 1.03 -4.09
C GLU A 239 -12.80 0.26 -2.78
N TRP A 240 -12.08 0.68 -1.73
CA TRP A 240 -12.21 0.01 -0.45
C TRP A 240 -13.54 0.37 0.26
N ASN A 241 -13.97 1.62 0.19
CA ASN A 241 -15.10 2.10 0.98
C ASN A 241 -16.46 1.80 0.34
N GLU A 242 -16.57 1.83 -0.99
CA GLU A 242 -17.87 1.86 -1.69
C GLU A 242 -17.96 0.94 -2.92
N ARG A 243 -16.85 0.69 -3.62
CA ARG A 243 -16.84 0.04 -4.93
C ARG A 243 -16.07 -1.28 -4.92
N ASP A 244 -15.89 -1.87 -6.10
CA ASP A 244 -15.01 -3.02 -6.31
C ASP A 244 -13.65 -2.53 -6.85
N PHE A 245 -12.57 -3.27 -6.60
CA PHE A 245 -11.22 -2.91 -7.05
C PHE A 245 -11.06 -2.77 -8.57
N ALA A 246 -11.96 -3.34 -9.38
CA ALA A 246 -11.97 -3.12 -10.82
C ALA A 246 -12.09 -1.62 -11.17
N ASN A 247 -12.71 -0.82 -10.29
CA ASN A 247 -12.88 0.61 -10.48
C ASN A 247 -11.59 1.43 -10.39
N TYR A 248 -10.49 0.86 -9.86
CA TYR A 248 -9.18 1.53 -9.95
C TYR A 248 -8.82 1.89 -11.40
N ARG A 249 -9.31 1.10 -12.37
CA ARG A 249 -9.10 1.36 -13.81
C ARG A 249 -9.90 2.54 -14.36
N THR A 250 -10.75 3.17 -13.55
CA THR A 250 -11.49 4.38 -13.95
C THR A 250 -10.78 5.67 -13.57
N HIS A 251 -9.65 5.56 -12.85
CA HIS A 251 -8.87 6.69 -12.36
C HIS A 251 -7.66 6.96 -13.29
N ASP A 252 -7.35 8.24 -13.53
CA ASP A 252 -6.13 8.69 -14.21
C ASP A 252 -5.55 9.96 -13.53
N PRO A 253 -5.19 9.88 -12.22
CA PRO A 253 -4.67 11.01 -11.47
C PRO A 253 -3.20 11.26 -11.76
N VAL A 254 -2.70 12.46 -11.44
CA VAL A 254 -1.29 12.82 -11.67
C VAL A 254 -0.32 12.16 -10.69
N PHE A 255 -0.76 11.85 -9.47
CA PHE A 255 0.00 11.12 -8.46
C PHE A 255 -0.94 10.50 -7.43
N VAL A 256 -0.82 9.21 -7.15
CA VAL A 256 -1.58 8.53 -6.09
C VAL A 256 -0.71 8.40 -4.87
N SER A 257 -1.11 9.06 -3.79
CA SER A 257 -0.33 9.07 -2.55
C SER A 257 -0.95 8.18 -1.45
N GLU A 258 -2.20 7.75 -1.65
CA GLU A 258 -2.82 6.64 -0.93
C GLU A 258 -3.78 5.87 -1.84
N MET A 259 -3.72 4.54 -1.75
CA MET A 259 -4.74 3.61 -2.23
C MET A 259 -4.55 2.31 -1.46
N GLY A 260 -5.60 1.54 -1.21
CA GLY A 260 -5.44 0.35 -0.39
C GLY A 260 -6.59 -0.64 -0.47
N TRP A 261 -6.31 -1.89 -0.10
CA TRP A 261 -7.33 -2.89 0.17
C TRP A 261 -7.01 -3.68 1.44
N CYS A 262 -7.98 -3.91 2.30
CA CYS A 262 -7.76 -4.61 3.57
C CYS A 262 -7.71 -6.13 3.38
N GLY A 263 -6.85 -6.81 4.14
CA GLY A 263 -6.73 -8.26 4.16
C GLY A 263 -6.28 -8.79 5.52
N ALA A 264 -6.52 -10.07 5.78
CA ALA A 264 -6.07 -10.72 7.00
C ALA A 264 -4.53 -10.74 7.11
N PRO A 265 -3.95 -10.66 8.33
CA PRO A 265 -2.52 -10.88 8.52
C PRO A 265 -2.15 -12.35 8.27
N ALA A 266 -0.89 -12.75 8.43
CA ALA A 266 -0.52 -14.15 8.32
C ALA A 266 -1.36 -15.01 9.28
N TRP A 267 -1.60 -16.27 8.90
CA TRP A 267 -2.48 -17.16 9.65
C TRP A 267 -1.95 -17.34 11.08
N SER A 268 -0.64 -17.58 11.22
CA SER A 268 0.05 -17.71 12.50
C SER A 268 -0.09 -16.46 13.38
N THR A 269 -0.04 -15.25 12.79
CA THR A 269 -0.19 -13.98 13.52
C THR A 269 -1.60 -13.79 14.05
N LEU A 270 -2.63 -14.11 13.26
CA LEU A 270 -4.02 -14.04 13.73
C LEU A 270 -4.31 -15.12 14.79
N ARG A 271 -3.86 -16.37 14.56
CA ARG A 271 -4.02 -17.49 15.49
C ARG A 271 -3.39 -17.22 16.86
N ARG A 272 -2.33 -16.42 16.92
CA ARG A 272 -1.66 -16.05 18.18
C ARG A 272 -2.53 -15.16 19.08
N VAL A 273 -3.46 -14.40 18.51
CA VAL A 273 -4.31 -13.45 19.26
C VAL A 273 -5.78 -13.88 19.35
N VAL A 274 -6.22 -14.77 18.47
CA VAL A 274 -7.55 -15.41 18.53
C VAL A 274 -7.44 -16.70 19.33
N THR A 275 -7.88 -16.66 20.58
CA THR A 275 -7.69 -17.72 21.58
C THR A 275 -8.89 -18.66 21.72
N SER A 276 -10.04 -18.27 21.19
CA SER A 276 -11.26 -19.08 21.23
C SER A 276 -11.99 -19.07 19.89
N GLY A 277 -12.60 -20.19 19.52
CA GLY A 277 -13.37 -20.33 18.28
C GLY A 277 -12.52 -20.39 17.01
N GLU A 278 -13.19 -20.29 15.86
CA GLU A 278 -12.57 -20.36 14.54
C GLU A 278 -12.02 -19.00 14.07
N LEU A 279 -11.02 -19.02 13.19
CA LEU A 279 -10.38 -17.83 12.60
C LEU A 279 -11.22 -17.23 11.46
N GLY A 280 -12.49 -16.95 11.75
CA GLY A 280 -13.49 -16.53 10.76
C GLY A 280 -14.19 -15.20 11.09
N PRO A 281 -15.01 -14.70 10.16
CA PRO A 281 -15.67 -13.40 10.26
C PRO A 281 -16.73 -13.33 11.36
N GLU A 282 -17.24 -14.47 11.82
CA GLU A 282 -18.22 -14.56 12.91
C GLU A 282 -17.58 -14.49 14.30
N ASN A 283 -16.27 -14.65 14.38
CA ASN A 283 -15.56 -14.65 15.66
C ASN A 283 -15.37 -13.21 16.18
N PRO A 284 -15.87 -12.87 17.38
CA PRO A 284 -15.74 -11.53 17.93
C PRO A 284 -14.28 -11.12 18.21
N GLU A 285 -13.37 -12.06 18.46
CA GLU A 285 -11.94 -11.77 18.58
C GLU A 285 -11.34 -11.37 17.24
N VAL A 286 -11.71 -12.06 16.14
CA VAL A 286 -11.32 -11.65 14.78
C VAL A 286 -11.88 -10.26 14.45
N VAL A 287 -13.16 -10.01 14.74
CA VAL A 287 -13.80 -8.71 14.51
C VAL A 287 -13.15 -7.61 15.36
N HIS A 288 -12.74 -7.90 16.59
CA HIS A 288 -11.98 -6.95 17.42
C HIS A 288 -10.66 -6.51 16.75
N HIS A 289 -10.05 -7.42 15.99
CA HIS A 289 -8.83 -7.16 15.22
C HIS A 289 -9.11 -6.54 13.83
N LEU A 290 -10.31 -6.02 13.56
CA LEU A 290 -10.64 -5.23 12.37
C LEU A 290 -11.14 -3.85 12.77
N ARG A 291 -10.39 -2.79 12.42
CA ARG A 291 -10.67 -1.41 12.85
C ARG A 291 -11.16 -0.47 11.75
N ALA A 292 -11.19 -0.93 10.50
CA ALA A 292 -11.79 -0.17 9.42
C ALA A 292 -13.29 0.05 9.68
N ILE A 293 -13.78 1.28 9.48
CA ILE A 293 -15.21 1.59 9.56
C ILE A 293 -15.95 0.72 8.54
N GLY A 294 -16.97 -0.01 8.98
CA GLY A 294 -17.69 -0.96 8.12
C GLY A 294 -16.83 -2.13 7.61
N GLY A 295 -15.65 -2.38 8.19
CA GLY A 295 -14.64 -3.27 7.61
C GLY A 295 -15.13 -4.66 7.24
N LEU A 296 -15.96 -5.30 8.07
CA LEU A 296 -16.48 -6.64 7.79
C LEU A 296 -17.43 -6.64 6.59
N HIS A 297 -18.25 -5.59 6.48
CA HIS A 297 -19.11 -5.37 5.32
C HIS A 297 -18.27 -5.14 4.05
N ASN A 298 -17.22 -4.32 4.13
CA ASN A 298 -16.35 -4.02 2.99
C ASN A 298 -15.59 -5.26 2.51
N LEU A 299 -15.08 -6.10 3.44
CA LEU A 299 -14.46 -7.39 3.08
C LEU A 299 -15.46 -8.30 2.37
N ALA A 300 -16.67 -8.45 2.91
CA ALA A 300 -17.69 -9.30 2.31
C ALA A 300 -18.11 -8.81 0.92
N ARG A 301 -18.39 -7.50 0.77
CA ARG A 301 -18.70 -6.86 -0.52
C ARG A 301 -17.56 -7.04 -1.51
N GLY A 302 -16.33 -6.92 -1.05
CA GLY A 302 -15.12 -7.05 -1.85
C GLY A 302 -14.83 -8.46 -2.34
N ILE A 303 -15.20 -9.49 -1.58
CA ILE A 303 -14.99 -10.90 -1.95
C ILE A 303 -16.10 -11.39 -2.89
N GLN A 304 -17.34 -10.95 -2.65
CA GLN A 304 -18.53 -11.51 -3.28
C GLN A 304 -18.50 -11.54 -4.83
N PRO A 305 -18.03 -10.51 -5.56
CA PRO A 305 -17.97 -10.55 -7.02
C PRO A 305 -16.97 -11.59 -7.55
N HIS A 306 -15.93 -11.89 -6.76
CA HIS A 306 -14.78 -12.67 -7.20
C HIS A 306 -14.86 -14.15 -6.85
N PHE A 307 -15.49 -14.47 -5.72
CA PHE A 307 -15.59 -15.84 -5.22
C PHE A 307 -17.00 -16.17 -4.70
N PRO A 308 -17.39 -17.45 -4.69
CA PRO A 308 -18.49 -17.95 -3.85
C PRO A 308 -18.30 -17.58 -2.38
N VAL A 309 -19.38 -17.72 -1.60
CA VAL A 309 -19.32 -17.50 -0.14
C VAL A 309 -18.42 -18.55 0.49
N GLN A 310 -17.35 -18.10 1.12
CA GLN A 310 -16.39 -18.97 1.80
C GLN A 310 -16.99 -19.51 3.10
N ARG A 311 -16.96 -20.83 3.26
CA ARG A 311 -17.56 -21.54 4.40
C ARG A 311 -16.56 -22.08 5.41
N THR A 312 -15.27 -21.99 5.09
CA THR A 312 -14.19 -22.41 5.98
C THR A 312 -13.38 -21.19 6.43
N PRO A 313 -12.83 -21.21 7.65
CA PRO A 313 -11.92 -20.16 8.12
C PRO A 313 -10.72 -19.96 7.19
N GLU A 314 -10.14 -21.03 6.67
CA GLU A 314 -9.00 -21.01 5.75
C GLU A 314 -9.36 -20.38 4.40
N GLY A 315 -10.55 -20.71 3.87
CA GLY A 315 -11.05 -20.16 2.61
C GLY A 315 -11.35 -18.67 2.75
N TRP A 316 -12.00 -18.27 3.85
CA TRP A 316 -12.25 -16.85 4.13
C TRP A 316 -10.95 -16.07 4.32
N HIS A 317 -10.03 -16.59 5.15
CA HIS A 317 -8.73 -15.96 5.39
C HIS A 317 -7.96 -15.73 4.08
N PHE A 318 -7.80 -16.79 3.27
CA PHE A 318 -7.08 -16.69 2.02
C PHE A 318 -7.81 -15.80 1.00
N ALA A 319 -9.14 -15.85 0.92
CA ALA A 319 -9.92 -14.95 0.05
C ALA A 319 -9.66 -13.47 0.37
N THR A 320 -9.57 -13.09 1.65
CA THR A 320 -9.24 -11.68 2.00
C THR A 320 -7.85 -11.28 1.50
N GLN A 321 -6.84 -12.15 1.66
CA GLN A 321 -5.48 -11.87 1.21
C GLN A 321 -5.34 -11.86 -0.31
N LEU A 322 -6.01 -12.78 -1.00
CA LEU A 322 -5.96 -12.88 -2.45
C LEU A 322 -6.65 -11.70 -3.12
N VAL A 323 -7.84 -11.30 -2.63
CA VAL A 323 -8.52 -10.09 -3.13
C VAL A 323 -7.68 -8.85 -2.85
N GLN A 324 -7.05 -8.74 -1.67
CA GLN A 324 -6.12 -7.65 -1.38
C GLN A 324 -4.98 -7.57 -2.40
N ALA A 325 -4.32 -8.69 -2.68
CA ALA A 325 -3.22 -8.74 -3.65
C ALA A 325 -3.67 -8.39 -5.08
N ARG A 326 -4.82 -8.92 -5.52
CA ARG A 326 -5.39 -8.63 -6.84
C ARG A 326 -5.87 -7.19 -6.97
N ALA A 327 -6.44 -6.60 -5.93
CA ALA A 327 -6.85 -5.21 -5.91
C ALA A 327 -5.67 -4.26 -6.13
N MET A 328 -4.57 -4.48 -5.41
CA MET A 328 -3.36 -3.68 -5.58
C MET A 328 -2.68 -3.94 -6.92
N THR A 329 -2.66 -5.19 -7.41
CA THR A 329 -2.18 -5.50 -8.77
C THR A 329 -2.98 -4.72 -9.81
N ALA A 330 -4.32 -4.76 -9.75
CA ALA A 330 -5.19 -4.09 -10.69
C ALA A 330 -4.99 -2.57 -10.71
N GLY A 331 -4.90 -1.93 -9.54
CA GLY A 331 -4.73 -0.48 -9.45
C GLY A 331 -3.33 -0.01 -9.78
N VAL A 332 -2.29 -0.64 -9.20
CA VAL A 332 -0.89 -0.22 -9.42
C VAL A 332 -0.50 -0.41 -10.87
N GLU A 333 -0.79 -1.56 -11.48
CA GLU A 333 -0.42 -1.79 -12.88
C GLU A 333 -1.19 -0.90 -13.84
N TRP A 334 -2.48 -0.63 -13.56
CA TRP A 334 -3.24 0.35 -14.33
C TRP A 334 -2.58 1.72 -14.25
N LEU A 335 -2.35 2.25 -13.06
CA LEU A 335 -1.79 3.58 -12.85
C LEU A 335 -0.39 3.72 -13.47
N ARG A 336 0.48 2.72 -13.33
CA ARG A 336 1.80 2.69 -13.98
C ARG A 336 1.71 2.58 -15.51
N SER A 337 0.66 1.97 -16.03
CA SER A 337 0.42 1.89 -17.47
C SER A 337 -0.04 3.22 -18.07
N ARG A 338 -0.41 4.23 -17.25
CA ARG A 338 -0.86 5.55 -17.71
C ARG A 338 0.30 6.53 -17.79
N GLY A 339 0.36 7.30 -18.87
CA GLY A 339 1.35 8.39 -18.99
C GLY A 339 1.04 9.61 -18.13
N GLY A 340 -0.17 9.70 -17.55
CA GLY A 340 -0.60 10.82 -16.71
C GLY A 340 -0.18 10.68 -15.24
N CYS A 341 0.00 9.46 -14.74
CA CYS A 341 0.30 9.19 -13.34
C CYS A 341 1.81 9.04 -13.10
N SER A 342 2.36 9.89 -12.24
CA SER A 342 3.80 9.99 -11.97
C SER A 342 4.26 9.26 -10.70
N GLY A 343 3.33 8.62 -9.98
CA GLY A 343 3.69 7.84 -8.79
C GLY A 343 2.49 7.22 -8.10
N VAL A 344 2.75 6.12 -7.40
CA VAL A 344 1.74 5.35 -6.65
C VAL A 344 2.33 4.94 -5.30
N VAL A 345 1.68 5.36 -4.21
CA VAL A 345 1.98 4.94 -2.84
C VAL A 345 0.80 4.15 -2.29
N VAL A 346 1.06 2.90 -1.92
CA VAL A 346 0.05 1.98 -1.40
C VAL A 346 -0.07 2.14 0.12
N TRP A 347 -1.29 2.38 0.57
CA TRP A 347 -1.70 2.23 1.96
C TRP A 347 -1.99 0.74 2.23
N GLN A 348 -1.21 0.03 3.05
CA GLN A 348 -0.03 0.47 3.79
C GLN A 348 1.07 -0.60 3.74
N LEU A 349 2.28 -0.23 4.18
CA LEU A 349 3.42 -1.16 4.17
C LEU A 349 3.35 -2.18 5.32
N ASN A 350 3.19 -1.70 6.57
CA ASN A 350 3.37 -2.50 7.78
C ASN A 350 2.23 -2.33 8.79
N ASP A 351 2.16 -3.22 9.77
CA ASP A 351 1.27 -3.12 10.94
C ASP A 351 2.02 -2.76 12.22
N CYS A 352 1.28 -2.25 13.21
CA CYS A 352 1.79 -1.94 14.55
C CYS A 352 1.29 -2.89 15.65
N TRP A 353 0.33 -3.75 15.33
CA TRP A 353 -0.27 -4.78 16.19
C TRP A 353 -0.98 -5.83 15.31
N PRO A 354 -1.22 -7.07 15.78
CA PRO A 354 -1.92 -8.09 14.99
C PRO A 354 -3.32 -7.61 14.61
N VAL A 355 -3.60 -7.45 13.32
CA VAL A 355 -4.81 -6.78 12.85
C VAL A 355 -5.10 -7.15 11.40
N LEU A 356 -6.37 -7.15 11.02
CA LEU A 356 -6.81 -7.08 9.63
C LEU A 356 -6.67 -5.63 9.15
N SER A 357 -5.78 -5.42 8.19
CA SER A 357 -5.42 -4.10 7.68
C SER A 357 -5.00 -4.16 6.22
N TRP A 358 -4.64 -3.00 5.69
CA TRP A 358 -4.11 -2.84 4.35
C TRP A 358 -2.61 -3.17 4.22
N ALA A 359 -1.96 -3.67 5.29
CA ALA A 359 -0.52 -3.86 5.30
C ALA A 359 -0.05 -4.98 4.36
N ALA A 360 1.05 -4.77 3.64
CA ALA A 360 1.75 -5.81 2.88
C ALA A 360 2.59 -6.75 3.77
N VAL A 361 3.09 -6.25 4.90
CA VAL A 361 3.83 -6.99 5.92
C VAL A 361 3.10 -6.85 7.25
N ASP A 362 2.77 -7.95 7.91
CA ASP A 362 2.01 -7.88 9.16
C ASP A 362 2.85 -7.48 10.39
N ALA A 363 2.21 -7.46 11.55
CA ALA A 363 2.82 -6.99 12.80
C ALA A 363 3.93 -7.91 13.33
N ASP A 364 3.96 -9.18 12.89
CA ASP A 364 5.04 -10.11 13.26
C ASP A 364 6.19 -10.07 12.24
N GLY A 365 6.08 -9.25 11.20
CA GLY A 365 7.07 -9.08 10.15
C GLY A 365 6.96 -10.11 9.03
N ILE A 366 5.80 -10.74 8.88
CA ILE A 366 5.54 -11.76 7.86
C ILE A 366 4.98 -11.08 6.60
N GLU A 367 5.59 -11.35 5.45
CA GLU A 367 5.07 -10.86 4.16
C GLU A 367 3.77 -11.58 3.80
N LYS A 368 2.73 -10.80 3.49
CA LYS A 368 1.45 -11.31 2.97
C LYS A 368 1.55 -11.55 1.45
N PRO A 369 0.60 -12.24 0.81
CA PRO A 369 0.58 -12.38 -0.65
C PRO A 369 0.67 -11.02 -1.39
N LEU A 370 0.11 -9.96 -0.80
CA LEU A 370 0.23 -8.59 -1.28
C LEU A 370 1.68 -8.14 -1.49
N TRP A 371 2.62 -8.51 -0.61
CA TRP A 371 4.03 -8.18 -0.76
C TRP A 371 4.61 -8.66 -2.10
N HIS A 372 4.29 -9.91 -2.47
CA HIS A 372 4.77 -10.51 -3.71
C HIS A 372 4.08 -9.91 -4.93
N ALA A 373 2.79 -9.57 -4.82
CA ALA A 373 2.10 -8.80 -5.85
C ALA A 373 2.77 -7.44 -6.09
N MET A 374 2.99 -6.66 -5.03
CA MET A 374 3.65 -5.36 -5.13
C MET A 374 5.08 -5.49 -5.70
N ARG A 375 5.86 -6.49 -5.29
CA ARG A 375 7.21 -6.71 -5.84
C ARG A 375 7.19 -6.91 -7.36
N ARG A 376 6.15 -7.56 -7.92
CA ARG A 376 5.98 -7.71 -9.36
C ARG A 376 5.45 -6.44 -10.02
N SER A 377 4.37 -5.86 -9.47
CA SER A 377 3.72 -4.69 -10.05
C SER A 377 4.55 -3.42 -9.95
N PHE A 378 5.61 -3.38 -9.13
CA PHE A 378 6.63 -2.32 -9.06
C PHE A 378 7.99 -2.72 -9.65
N ALA A 379 8.08 -3.81 -10.43
CA ALA A 379 9.33 -4.15 -11.10
C ALA A 379 9.72 -3.07 -12.12
N ASP A 380 11.04 -2.82 -12.25
CA ASP A 380 11.62 -1.82 -13.17
C ASP A 380 11.16 -2.02 -14.61
N LEU A 381 11.00 -3.28 -15.03
CA LEU A 381 10.37 -3.65 -16.29
C LEU A 381 9.08 -4.41 -16.00
N LEU A 382 7.94 -3.82 -16.31
CA LEU A 382 6.62 -4.41 -16.13
C LEU A 382 5.98 -4.66 -17.50
N VAL A 383 5.50 -5.88 -17.72
CA VAL A 383 4.57 -6.23 -18.79
C VAL A 383 3.21 -6.44 -18.14
N THR A 384 2.19 -5.73 -18.61
CA THR A 384 0.82 -5.83 -18.09
C THR A 384 -0.20 -5.82 -19.22
N VAL A 385 -1.36 -6.44 -19.00
CA VAL A 385 -2.49 -6.43 -19.93
C VAL A 385 -3.56 -5.50 -19.38
N GLN A 386 -4.01 -4.55 -20.18
CA GLN A 386 -4.99 -3.55 -19.78
C GLN A 386 -6.17 -3.47 -20.75
N PRO A 387 -7.38 -3.16 -20.27
CA PRO A 387 -8.52 -2.92 -21.13
C PRO A 387 -8.46 -1.51 -21.70
N LEU A 388 -8.79 -1.35 -22.99
CA LEU A 388 -8.84 -0.04 -23.63
C LEU A 388 -10.01 0.81 -23.12
N ALA A 389 -11.13 0.14 -22.77
CA ALA A 389 -12.28 0.74 -22.11
C ALA A 389 -12.69 -0.18 -20.95
N PRO A 390 -12.23 0.10 -19.71
CA PRO A 390 -12.43 -0.78 -18.57
C PRO A 390 -13.90 -1.13 -18.33
N GLY A 391 -14.16 -2.42 -18.12
CA GLY A 391 -15.47 -2.91 -17.71
C GLY A 391 -15.65 -2.98 -16.20
N GLY A 392 -16.80 -3.50 -15.78
CA GLY A 392 -17.12 -3.72 -14.36
C GLY A 392 -16.44 -4.97 -13.78
N PRO A 393 -16.66 -5.27 -12.50
CA PRO A 393 -16.00 -6.39 -11.82
C PRO A 393 -16.26 -7.75 -12.48
N LEU A 394 -17.47 -7.98 -13.00
CA LEU A 394 -17.86 -9.26 -13.60
C LEU A 394 -17.34 -9.46 -15.03
N ASP A 395 -17.02 -8.37 -15.71
CA ASP A 395 -16.45 -8.37 -17.06
C ASP A 395 -15.42 -7.23 -17.15
N PRO A 396 -14.20 -7.44 -16.63
CA PRO A 396 -13.21 -6.38 -16.52
C PRO A 396 -12.70 -5.88 -17.88
N THR A 397 -12.87 -6.68 -18.94
CA THR A 397 -12.41 -6.37 -20.31
C THR A 397 -13.13 -5.15 -20.88
N GLY A 398 -14.43 -5.04 -20.57
CA GLY A 398 -15.29 -4.01 -21.15
C GLY A 398 -15.40 -4.11 -22.68
N PRO A 399 -15.93 -3.06 -23.33
CA PRO A 399 -16.24 -3.11 -24.77
C PRO A 399 -15.05 -2.77 -25.68
N GLY A 400 -13.92 -2.33 -25.11
CA GLY A 400 -12.83 -1.72 -25.88
C GLY A 400 -11.75 -2.69 -26.39
N GLY A 401 -11.77 -3.96 -25.94
CA GLY A 401 -10.67 -4.89 -26.18
C GLY A 401 -9.48 -4.68 -25.24
N LEU A 402 -8.35 -5.31 -25.56
CA LEU A 402 -7.16 -5.36 -24.70
C LEU A 402 -5.94 -4.76 -25.39
N GLU A 403 -5.05 -4.21 -24.58
CA GLU A 403 -3.69 -3.83 -24.97
C GLU A 403 -2.66 -4.46 -24.03
N ILE A 404 -1.46 -4.71 -24.55
CA ILE A 404 -0.27 -4.98 -23.74
C ILE A 404 0.45 -3.65 -23.54
N VAL A 405 0.78 -3.35 -22.29
CA VAL A 405 1.60 -2.20 -21.92
C VAL A 405 2.91 -2.69 -21.31
N VAL A 406 4.01 -2.17 -21.84
CA VAL A 406 5.37 -2.40 -21.33
C VAL A 406 5.88 -1.11 -20.71
N VAL A 407 6.11 -1.12 -19.40
CA VAL A 407 6.64 0.02 -18.63
C VAL A 407 8.10 -0.27 -18.30
N ASN A 408 8.99 0.68 -18.60
CA ASN A 408 10.43 0.58 -18.36
C ASN A 408 10.91 1.78 -17.54
N ASP A 409 11.02 1.59 -16.23
CA ASP A 409 11.60 2.57 -15.29
C ASP A 409 13.14 2.46 -15.25
N GLY A 410 13.73 1.59 -16.08
CA GLY A 410 15.17 1.41 -16.20
C GLY A 410 15.86 2.54 -16.96
N ALA A 411 17.17 2.66 -16.74
CA ALA A 411 18.00 3.71 -17.35
C ALA A 411 18.37 3.46 -18.82
N ASP A 412 18.10 2.26 -19.35
CA ASP A 412 18.45 1.85 -20.71
C ASP A 412 17.20 1.48 -21.50
N ASP A 413 17.22 1.72 -22.81
CA ASP A 413 16.20 1.23 -23.74
C ASP A 413 16.14 -0.30 -23.72
N ARG A 414 14.93 -0.85 -23.86
CA ARG A 414 14.69 -2.29 -23.79
C ARG A 414 13.94 -2.77 -25.02
N ARG A 415 14.40 -3.90 -25.54
CA ARG A 415 13.69 -4.71 -26.53
C ARG A 415 13.13 -5.95 -25.84
N VAL A 416 11.81 -6.07 -25.82
CA VAL A 416 11.09 -7.08 -25.02
C VAL A 416 10.32 -8.02 -25.94
N PRO A 417 10.83 -9.25 -26.16
CA PRO A 417 10.07 -10.32 -26.80
C PRO A 417 8.92 -10.79 -25.91
N LEU A 418 7.75 -11.00 -26.51
CA LEU A 418 6.51 -11.40 -25.86
C LEU A 418 5.92 -12.61 -26.59
N ALA A 419 5.65 -13.69 -25.85
CA ALA A 419 4.87 -14.82 -26.33
C ALA A 419 3.42 -14.66 -25.82
N VAL A 420 2.52 -14.26 -26.71
CA VAL A 420 1.11 -14.00 -26.38
C VAL A 420 0.26 -15.19 -26.77
N ARG A 421 -0.54 -15.70 -25.85
CA ARG A 421 -1.40 -16.86 -26.05
C ARG A 421 -2.77 -16.62 -25.42
N ARG A 422 -3.84 -16.81 -26.19
CA ARG A 422 -5.17 -17.04 -25.63
C ARG A 422 -5.37 -18.54 -25.49
N VAL A 423 -5.62 -19.01 -24.28
CA VAL A 423 -5.70 -20.44 -23.93
C VAL A 423 -7.02 -20.74 -23.25
N ASP A 424 -7.51 -21.97 -23.38
CA ASP A 424 -8.56 -22.48 -22.50
C ASP A 424 -7.97 -23.03 -21.18
N PHE A 425 -8.85 -23.32 -20.21
CA PHE A 425 -8.44 -23.83 -18.89
C PHE A 425 -7.86 -25.25 -18.94
N ASP A 426 -8.06 -25.97 -20.04
CA ASP A 426 -7.48 -27.28 -20.32
C ASP A 426 -6.06 -27.16 -20.94
N GLY A 427 -5.57 -25.93 -21.12
CA GLY A 427 -4.21 -25.63 -21.59
C GLY A 427 -4.06 -25.58 -23.11
N ARG A 428 -5.16 -25.74 -23.86
CA ARG A 428 -5.11 -25.67 -25.32
C ARG A 428 -4.96 -24.22 -25.75
N THR A 429 -3.99 -23.97 -26.64
CA THR A 429 -3.84 -22.66 -27.28
C THR A 429 -4.91 -22.47 -28.34
N LEU A 430 -5.70 -21.41 -28.21
CA LEU A 430 -6.79 -21.03 -29.11
C LEU A 430 -6.34 -19.98 -30.14
N ALA A 431 -5.45 -19.09 -29.73
CA ALA A 431 -4.76 -18.14 -30.59
C ALA A 431 -3.39 -17.79 -29.98
N SER A 432 -2.42 -17.42 -30.82
CA SER A 432 -1.10 -17.02 -30.35
C SER A 432 -0.42 -16.05 -31.30
N ALA A 433 0.48 -15.22 -30.77
CA ALA A 433 1.38 -14.37 -31.53
C ALA A 433 2.71 -14.19 -30.78
N ASP A 434 3.80 -14.11 -31.54
CA ASP A 434 5.10 -13.67 -31.04
C ASP A 434 5.29 -12.20 -31.42
N LEU A 435 5.42 -11.35 -30.42
CA LEU A 435 5.51 -9.90 -30.57
C LEU A 435 6.84 -9.41 -29.98
N VAL A 436 7.31 -8.25 -30.45
CA VAL A 436 8.47 -7.59 -29.87
C VAL A 436 8.14 -6.14 -29.67
N VAL A 437 8.37 -5.64 -28.45
CA VAL A 437 8.11 -4.26 -28.08
C VAL A 437 9.44 -3.60 -27.74
N ASP A 438 9.76 -2.53 -28.46
CA ASP A 438 10.86 -1.62 -28.12
C ASP A 438 10.30 -0.51 -27.21
N VAL A 439 10.91 -0.31 -26.05
CA VAL A 439 10.50 0.70 -25.06
C VAL A 439 11.73 1.48 -24.62
N ALA A 440 11.62 2.81 -24.65
CA ALA A 440 12.69 3.70 -24.23
C ALA A 440 12.95 3.58 -22.72
N SER A 441 14.12 4.01 -22.26
CA SER A 441 14.38 4.26 -20.83
C SER A 441 13.37 5.25 -20.24
N ASP A 442 12.93 5.05 -19.00
CA ASP A 442 11.90 5.88 -18.32
C ASP A 442 10.65 6.09 -19.19
N GLY A 443 10.19 5.00 -19.82
CA GLY A 443 9.25 5.03 -20.92
C GLY A 443 8.16 3.96 -20.83
N THR A 444 7.10 4.16 -21.61
CA THR A 444 6.01 3.19 -21.74
C THR A 444 5.72 2.96 -23.22
N ALA A 445 5.60 1.69 -23.63
CA ALA A 445 5.20 1.28 -24.96
C ALA A 445 3.90 0.45 -24.90
N ARG A 446 3.07 0.55 -25.94
CA ARG A 446 1.73 -0.05 -25.98
C ARG A 446 1.50 -0.79 -27.28
N LEU A 447 0.78 -1.90 -27.19
CA LEU A 447 0.37 -2.70 -28.34
C LEU A 447 -1.08 -3.15 -28.14
N THR A 448 -1.98 -2.58 -28.93
CA THR A 448 -3.37 -3.07 -29.01
C THR A 448 -3.37 -4.47 -29.60
N LEU A 449 -4.14 -5.38 -28.98
CA LEU A 449 -4.27 -6.74 -29.43
C LEU A 449 -5.43 -6.87 -30.41
N ASP A 450 -5.22 -7.64 -31.48
CA ASP A 450 -6.28 -8.01 -32.40
C ASP A 450 -7.34 -8.90 -31.73
N ASP A 451 -8.58 -8.87 -32.22
CA ASP A 451 -9.71 -9.63 -31.69
C ASP A 451 -9.42 -11.13 -31.57
N ALA A 452 -8.61 -11.71 -32.47
CA ALA A 452 -8.24 -13.12 -32.38
C ALA A 452 -7.54 -13.47 -31.05
N LEU A 453 -6.77 -12.54 -30.48
CA LEU A 453 -6.11 -12.68 -29.18
C LEU A 453 -6.96 -12.10 -28.04
N ALA A 454 -7.58 -10.94 -28.25
CA ALA A 454 -8.25 -10.18 -27.19
C ALA A 454 -9.70 -10.62 -26.91
N ALA A 455 -10.40 -11.20 -27.90
CA ALA A 455 -11.79 -11.61 -27.76
C ALA A 455 -11.88 -13.12 -27.47
N PRO A 456 -12.39 -13.53 -26.30
CA PRO A 456 -12.55 -14.94 -25.98
C PRO A 456 -13.73 -15.56 -26.75
N GLY A 457 -13.64 -16.85 -27.06
CA GLY A 457 -14.80 -17.61 -27.56
C GLY A 457 -15.78 -17.92 -26.42
N ASP A 458 -15.25 -18.45 -25.32
CA ASP A 458 -15.93 -18.62 -24.04
C ASP A 458 -15.19 -17.84 -22.94
N PRO A 459 -15.66 -16.64 -22.55
CA PRO A 459 -14.98 -15.83 -21.54
C PRO A 459 -14.94 -16.49 -20.15
N SER A 460 -15.74 -17.52 -19.90
CA SER A 460 -15.75 -18.24 -18.61
C SER A 460 -14.69 -19.34 -18.51
N ARG A 461 -14.07 -19.74 -19.64
CA ARG A 461 -13.12 -20.86 -19.70
C ARG A 461 -11.80 -20.51 -20.39
N GLU A 462 -11.55 -19.24 -20.62
CA GLU A 462 -10.36 -18.76 -21.35
C GLU A 462 -9.55 -17.75 -20.54
N LEU A 463 -8.25 -17.69 -20.81
CA LEU A 463 -7.31 -16.70 -20.28
C LEU A 463 -6.44 -16.16 -21.42
N LEU A 464 -6.02 -14.90 -21.30
CA LEU A 464 -4.86 -14.40 -22.03
C LEU A 464 -3.61 -14.57 -21.17
N VAL A 465 -2.54 -15.05 -21.77
CA VAL A 465 -1.22 -15.22 -21.16
C VAL A 465 -0.20 -14.49 -22.02
N VAL A 466 0.62 -13.66 -21.39
CA VAL A 466 1.74 -12.97 -22.04
C VAL A 466 3.01 -13.32 -21.28
N ASP A 467 3.86 -14.15 -21.87
CA ASP A 467 5.13 -14.56 -21.29
C ASP A 467 6.28 -13.70 -21.83
N SER A 468 7.18 -13.30 -20.94
CA SER A 468 8.38 -12.53 -21.27
C SER A 468 9.52 -12.86 -20.29
N ALA A 469 10.73 -12.39 -20.58
CA ALA A 469 11.85 -12.49 -19.63
C ALA A 469 11.63 -11.66 -18.35
N ALA A 470 10.72 -10.68 -18.37
CA ALA A 470 10.36 -9.88 -17.20
C ALA A 470 9.34 -10.59 -16.29
N GLY A 471 8.71 -11.65 -16.78
CA GLY A 471 7.65 -12.39 -16.10
C GLY A 471 6.43 -12.60 -16.98
N ARG A 472 5.38 -13.12 -16.36
CA ARG A 472 4.10 -13.46 -17.00
C ARG A 472 3.03 -12.45 -16.61
N ALA A 473 2.36 -11.88 -17.61
CA ALA A 473 1.11 -11.14 -17.42
C ALA A 473 -0.09 -12.00 -17.82
N LEU A 474 -1.23 -11.76 -17.17
CA LEU A 474 -2.44 -12.57 -17.32
C LEU A 474 -3.67 -11.67 -17.43
N TRP A 475 -4.63 -12.09 -18.24
CA TRP A 475 -5.96 -11.51 -18.24
C TRP A 475 -7.01 -12.60 -18.12
N ALA A 476 -7.88 -12.46 -17.12
CA ALA A 476 -9.06 -13.30 -16.96
C ALA A 476 -10.29 -12.50 -17.39
N TYR A 477 -11.05 -13.06 -18.34
CA TYR A 477 -12.22 -12.40 -18.90
C TYR A 477 -13.42 -12.40 -17.94
N ARG A 478 -13.45 -13.32 -16.98
CA ARG A 478 -14.47 -13.40 -15.92
C ARG A 478 -13.79 -13.55 -14.56
N THR A 479 -14.50 -13.15 -13.52
CA THR A 479 -14.10 -13.48 -12.14
C THR A 479 -14.12 -14.99 -11.92
N ASP A 480 -13.38 -15.49 -10.93
CA ASP A 480 -13.32 -16.93 -10.68
C ASP A 480 -14.71 -17.49 -10.36
N ARG A 481 -15.54 -16.73 -9.63
CA ARG A 481 -16.96 -17.02 -9.37
C ARG A 481 -17.80 -17.24 -10.64
N MET A 482 -17.49 -16.55 -11.73
CA MET A 482 -18.23 -16.64 -13.00
C MET A 482 -17.49 -17.48 -14.05
N SER A 483 -16.39 -18.10 -13.67
CA SER A 483 -15.57 -18.93 -14.55
C SER A 483 -15.86 -20.42 -14.32
N GLY A 484 -15.42 -21.25 -15.25
CA GLY A 484 -15.39 -22.71 -15.10
C GLY A 484 -14.14 -23.21 -14.35
N LEU A 485 -13.54 -22.40 -13.46
CA LEU A 485 -12.36 -22.79 -12.69
C LEU A 485 -12.73 -23.97 -11.80
N ALA A 486 -11.98 -25.07 -11.92
CA ALA A 486 -12.21 -26.27 -11.14
C ALA A 486 -11.30 -26.30 -9.91
N ALA A 487 -11.70 -27.04 -8.88
CA ALA A 487 -10.81 -27.38 -7.78
C ALA A 487 -9.53 -28.07 -8.32
N ALA A 488 -8.38 -27.75 -7.73
CA ALA A 488 -7.10 -28.27 -8.16
C ALA A 488 -6.27 -28.73 -6.97
N SER A 489 -5.46 -29.76 -7.18
CA SER A 489 -4.56 -30.29 -6.16
C SER A 489 -3.23 -30.62 -6.85
N PRO A 490 -2.34 -29.62 -7.04
CA PRO A 490 -1.09 -29.85 -7.76
C PRO A 490 -0.26 -30.96 -7.08
N ALA A 491 0.48 -31.71 -7.90
CA ALA A 491 1.49 -32.63 -7.41
C ALA A 491 2.62 -31.82 -6.77
N ILE A 492 3.10 -32.24 -5.61
CA ILE A 492 4.13 -31.53 -4.86
C ILE A 492 5.36 -32.42 -4.75
N ALA A 493 6.53 -31.85 -4.97
CA ALA A 493 7.81 -32.44 -4.60
C ALA A 493 8.55 -31.46 -3.69
N VAL A 494 9.11 -31.98 -2.60
CA VAL A 494 9.80 -31.18 -1.59
C VAL A 494 11.20 -31.72 -1.41
N ASP A 495 12.19 -30.84 -1.43
CA ASP A 495 13.58 -31.21 -1.23
C ASP A 495 14.37 -30.06 -0.58
N LEU A 496 15.66 -30.31 -0.28
CA LEU A 496 16.58 -29.30 0.23
C LEU A 496 17.58 -28.89 -0.85
N ASP A 497 17.77 -27.58 -0.98
CA ASP A 497 18.68 -26.98 -1.94
C ASP A 497 19.47 -25.84 -1.30
N GLU A 498 20.78 -26.00 -1.18
CA GLU A 498 21.71 -25.02 -0.57
C GLU A 498 21.21 -24.48 0.79
N GLY A 499 20.66 -25.35 1.64
CA GLY A 499 20.14 -24.98 2.95
C GLY A 499 18.79 -24.25 2.95
N ALA A 500 18.07 -24.26 1.83
CA ALA A 500 16.69 -23.83 1.70
C ALA A 500 15.77 -25.02 1.44
N LEU A 501 14.49 -24.89 1.80
CA LEU A 501 13.46 -25.84 1.41
C LEU A 501 12.96 -25.42 0.01
N ARG A 502 13.11 -26.30 -0.97
CA ARG A 502 12.56 -26.13 -2.33
C ARG A 502 11.26 -26.90 -2.42
N VAL A 503 10.18 -26.19 -2.76
CA VAL A 503 8.85 -26.77 -3.00
C VAL A 503 8.53 -26.61 -4.48
N THR A 504 8.42 -27.72 -5.19
CA THR A 504 7.98 -27.75 -6.59
C THR A 504 6.53 -28.19 -6.66
N ALA A 505 5.67 -27.38 -7.28
CA ALA A 505 4.27 -27.71 -7.53
C ALA A 505 4.04 -27.86 -9.03
N THR A 506 3.46 -28.99 -9.45
CA THR A 506 3.14 -29.30 -10.86
C THR A 506 1.63 -29.38 -11.04
N ALA A 507 1.12 -28.68 -12.04
CA ALA A 507 -0.31 -28.52 -12.29
C ALA A 507 -0.83 -29.55 -13.31
N ASP A 508 -1.81 -30.36 -12.93
CA ASP A 508 -2.52 -31.26 -13.88
C ASP A 508 -3.69 -30.55 -14.58
N VAL A 509 -4.26 -29.55 -13.92
CA VAL A 509 -5.29 -28.63 -14.41
C VAL A 509 -4.82 -27.19 -14.17
N LEU A 510 -5.48 -26.19 -14.74
CA LEU A 510 -5.18 -24.79 -14.44
C LEU A 510 -5.18 -24.53 -12.92
N VAL A 511 -4.06 -24.08 -12.36
CA VAL A 511 -3.94 -23.61 -10.98
C VAL A 511 -3.71 -22.11 -10.99
N ARG A 512 -4.58 -21.33 -10.37
CA ARG A 512 -4.50 -19.86 -10.32
C ARG A 512 -4.01 -19.36 -8.97
N ASP A 513 -3.09 -18.41 -9.02
CA ASP A 513 -2.59 -17.68 -7.84
C ASP A 513 -2.04 -18.58 -6.72
N LEU A 514 -1.39 -19.68 -7.09
CA LEU A 514 -0.75 -20.62 -6.17
C LEU A 514 0.23 -19.90 -5.25
N THR A 515 0.02 -20.08 -3.95
CA THR A 515 0.69 -19.33 -2.89
C THR A 515 1.11 -20.30 -1.78
N LEU A 516 2.40 -20.32 -1.46
CA LEU A 516 2.92 -21.03 -0.31
C LEU A 516 2.97 -20.10 0.91
N LEU A 517 2.13 -20.37 1.90
CA LEU A 517 2.11 -19.64 3.17
C LEU A 517 3.21 -20.17 4.08
N ALA A 518 4.41 -19.59 3.96
CA ALA A 518 5.60 -20.07 4.67
C ALA A 518 5.46 -20.07 6.20
N ASP A 519 4.61 -19.22 6.75
CA ASP A 519 4.37 -19.12 8.19
C ASP A 519 3.77 -20.42 8.77
N LEU A 520 3.04 -21.18 7.95
CA LEU A 520 2.49 -22.49 8.31
C LEU A 520 3.53 -23.61 8.36
N LEU A 521 4.74 -23.38 7.87
CA LEU A 521 5.83 -24.36 7.89
C LEU A 521 6.72 -24.26 9.13
N GLY A 522 6.60 -23.16 9.92
CA GLY A 522 7.51 -22.85 11.02
C GLY A 522 7.69 -24.00 12.02
N GLU A 523 6.59 -24.58 12.47
CA GLU A 523 6.60 -25.71 13.42
C GLU A 523 7.34 -26.93 12.84
N ALA A 524 7.08 -27.26 11.58
CA ALA A 524 7.68 -28.42 10.92
C ALA A 524 9.19 -28.28 10.69
N VAL A 525 9.70 -27.05 10.60
CA VAL A 525 11.14 -26.77 10.48
C VAL A 525 11.77 -26.30 11.80
N GLY A 526 11.03 -26.32 12.91
CA GLY A 526 11.52 -26.01 14.25
C GLY A 526 11.89 -24.54 14.48
N VAL A 527 11.20 -23.59 13.84
CA VAL A 527 11.44 -22.15 14.01
C VAL A 527 10.13 -21.36 14.16
N GLU A 528 10.23 -20.14 14.69
CA GLU A 528 9.09 -19.22 14.72
C GLU A 528 8.61 -18.91 13.29
N PRO A 529 7.29 -18.78 13.04
CA PRO A 529 6.75 -18.51 11.71
C PRO A 529 7.40 -17.33 10.98
N ASN A 530 7.67 -16.24 11.71
CA ASN A 530 8.29 -15.04 11.14
C ASN A 530 9.79 -15.17 10.86
N ALA A 531 10.44 -16.26 11.29
CA ALA A 531 11.82 -16.55 10.93
C ALA A 531 11.94 -17.07 9.49
N LEU A 532 10.83 -17.47 8.86
CA LEU A 532 10.79 -17.93 7.48
C LEU A 532 10.45 -16.81 6.51
N ARG A 533 10.88 -16.99 5.27
CA ARG A 533 10.46 -16.22 4.10
C ARG A 533 10.38 -17.14 2.90
N VAL A 534 9.43 -16.89 2.01
CA VAL A 534 9.35 -17.47 0.67
C VAL A 534 9.76 -16.41 -0.36
N ASP A 535 10.33 -16.83 -1.48
CA ASP A 535 10.81 -15.93 -2.54
C ASP A 535 9.69 -15.43 -3.47
N GLY A 536 8.63 -16.23 -3.66
CA GLY A 536 7.49 -15.92 -4.52
C GLY A 536 6.14 -16.37 -3.96
N ALA A 537 5.07 -15.87 -4.56
CA ALA A 537 3.68 -16.25 -4.31
C ALA A 537 2.82 -15.89 -5.54
N LEU A 538 1.55 -16.33 -5.55
CA LEU A 538 0.57 -16.00 -6.59
C LEU A 538 0.97 -16.48 -8.00
N ALA A 539 1.52 -17.69 -8.11
CA ALA A 539 1.89 -18.29 -9.40
C ALA A 539 0.65 -18.90 -10.09
N THR A 540 0.42 -18.57 -11.36
CA THR A 540 -0.61 -19.23 -12.17
C THR A 540 0.04 -20.19 -13.15
N LEU A 541 -0.38 -21.45 -13.10
CA LEU A 541 0.16 -22.58 -13.84
C LEU A 541 -0.90 -23.13 -14.79
N LEU A 542 -0.58 -23.20 -16.07
CA LEU A 542 -1.35 -23.96 -17.04
C LEU A 542 -1.13 -25.46 -16.83
N PRO A 543 -2.02 -26.33 -17.33
CA PRO A 543 -1.80 -27.78 -17.28
C PRO A 543 -0.42 -28.18 -17.84
N GLY A 544 0.32 -28.98 -17.07
CA GLY A 544 1.68 -29.42 -17.35
C GLY A 544 2.79 -28.46 -16.92
N GLU A 545 2.45 -27.25 -16.46
CA GLU A 545 3.45 -26.30 -15.93
C GLU A 545 3.79 -26.57 -14.47
N ARG A 546 4.92 -25.99 -14.02
CA ARG A 546 5.43 -26.10 -12.65
C ARG A 546 5.86 -24.75 -12.09
N ALA A 547 5.66 -24.56 -10.80
CA ALA A 547 6.24 -23.47 -10.02
C ALA A 547 7.20 -24.03 -8.97
N GLU A 548 8.26 -23.29 -8.68
CA GLU A 548 9.17 -23.55 -7.58
C GLU A 548 9.09 -22.42 -6.56
N PHE A 549 9.02 -22.77 -5.29
CA PHE A 549 9.06 -21.84 -4.16
C PHE A 549 10.26 -22.19 -3.27
N ARG A 550 11.09 -21.19 -2.98
CA ARG A 550 12.26 -21.33 -2.12
C ARG A 550 11.98 -20.72 -0.75
N VAL A 551 11.87 -21.56 0.27
CA VAL A 551 11.70 -21.13 1.66
C VAL A 551 13.06 -21.09 2.35
N THR A 552 13.39 -19.95 2.93
CA THR A 552 14.67 -19.71 3.63
C THR A 552 14.44 -19.12 5.01
N ARG A 553 15.41 -19.30 5.91
CA ARG A 553 15.42 -18.63 7.20
C ARG A 553 16.04 -17.23 7.08
N ARG A 554 15.44 -16.24 7.75
CA ARG A 554 15.92 -14.85 7.77
C ARG A 554 17.26 -14.70 8.47
N ASP A 555 17.53 -15.54 9.46
CA ASP A 555 18.80 -15.56 10.22
C ASP A 555 19.97 -16.15 9.42
N GLY A 556 19.71 -16.68 8.22
CA GLY A 556 20.72 -17.27 7.33
C GLY A 556 21.16 -18.68 7.74
N VAL A 557 20.57 -19.27 8.78
CA VAL A 557 20.83 -20.66 9.15
C VAL A 557 20.10 -21.58 8.17
N SER A 558 20.72 -22.69 7.79
CA SER A 558 20.13 -23.66 6.87
C SER A 558 18.93 -24.39 7.48
N ILE A 559 17.96 -24.73 6.64
CA ILE A 559 16.93 -25.73 6.96
C ILE A 559 17.56 -27.11 6.80
N ALA A 560 17.49 -27.92 7.86
CA ALA A 560 18.26 -29.18 7.95
C ALA A 560 17.48 -30.40 7.47
N GLU A 561 16.15 -30.35 7.48
CA GLU A 561 15.29 -31.49 7.19
C GLU A 561 14.19 -31.10 6.19
N VAL A 562 13.84 -32.04 5.31
CA VAL A 562 12.72 -31.91 4.38
C VAL A 562 11.42 -31.99 5.17
N VAL A 563 10.46 -31.14 4.82
CA VAL A 563 9.12 -31.15 5.41
C VAL A 563 8.24 -32.16 4.66
N PRO A 564 7.42 -32.98 5.34
CA PRO A 564 6.52 -33.92 4.66
C PRO A 564 5.56 -33.23 3.68
N ASP A 565 5.31 -33.84 2.53
CA ASP A 565 4.42 -33.31 1.48
C ASP A 565 3.04 -32.90 2.00
N ALA A 566 2.49 -33.66 2.97
CA ALA A 566 1.19 -33.36 3.57
C ALA A 566 1.17 -32.01 4.32
N VAL A 567 2.28 -31.67 4.99
CA VAL A 567 2.42 -30.39 5.69
C VAL A 567 2.58 -29.25 4.68
N VAL A 568 3.37 -29.45 3.63
CA VAL A 568 3.51 -28.45 2.55
C VAL A 568 2.19 -28.23 1.82
N ARG A 569 1.43 -29.31 1.56
CA ARG A 569 0.08 -29.21 0.97
C ARG A 569 -0.86 -28.38 1.84
N ALA A 570 -0.83 -28.57 3.16
CA ALA A 570 -1.63 -27.78 4.08
C ALA A 570 -1.23 -26.28 4.12
N ALA A 571 -0.01 -25.95 3.70
CA ALA A 571 0.50 -24.58 3.59
C ALA A 571 0.28 -23.93 2.21
N LEU A 572 -0.14 -24.69 1.20
CA LEU A 572 -0.46 -24.16 -0.13
C LEU A 572 -1.92 -23.68 -0.20
N ARG A 573 -2.13 -22.57 -0.90
CA ARG A 573 -3.45 -22.04 -1.25
C ARG A 573 -3.45 -21.54 -2.69
N SER A 574 -4.60 -21.56 -3.33
CA SER A 574 -4.82 -21.12 -4.70
C SER A 574 -6.24 -20.59 -4.85
N ALA A 575 -6.52 -19.84 -5.93
CA ALA A 575 -7.88 -19.42 -6.22
C ALA A 575 -8.82 -20.62 -6.46
N ASN A 576 -8.27 -21.77 -6.88
CA ASN A 576 -9.00 -23.02 -7.05
C ASN A 576 -9.56 -23.58 -5.73
N ASP A 577 -8.96 -23.23 -4.58
CA ASP A 577 -9.47 -23.65 -3.26
C ASP A 577 -10.70 -22.84 -2.82
N LEU A 578 -11.04 -21.76 -3.54
CA LEU A 578 -12.09 -20.81 -3.19
C LEU A 578 -13.36 -20.94 -4.04
N VAL A 579 -13.36 -21.80 -5.07
CA VAL A 579 -14.47 -21.95 -6.05
C VAL A 579 -15.34 -23.18 -5.82
#